data_AF-A0A956N2L5-F1
#
_entry.id   AF-A0A956N2L5-F1
#
_cell.length_a   1.000
_cell.length_b   1.000
_cell.length_c   1.000
_cell.angle_alpha   90.00
_cell.angle_beta   90.00
_cell.angle_gamma   90.00
#
_symmetry.space_group_name_H-M   'P 1'
#
loop_
_entity.id
_entity.type
_entity.pdbx_description
1 polymer ?
#
loop_
_entity_poly.entity_id
_entity_poly.type
_entity_poly.pdbx_seq_one_letter_code
_entity_poly.pdbx_strand_id
1 'polypeptide(L)'
;MKVLISGYYGFYNIGDEAILKSIIEALRNEDPNIDIVVLSNDVEYTKNTYKVNAINRWKLNEIYKELLKCDGLISGGGSLFQDVTSSRSILYYTGIIWLAKL
;
A
#
# COMPACT_ATOMS: atom_id res chain seq x y z
N MET A 1 9.07 -3.56 -13.52
CA MET A 1 8.84 -2.35 -12.70
C MET A 1 8.43 -2.79 -11.29
N LYS A 2 8.83 -2.06 -10.25
CA LYS A 2 8.45 -2.32 -8.86
C LYS A 2 7.59 -1.19 -8.32
N VAL A 3 6.41 -1.54 -7.79
CA VAL A 3 5.46 -0.59 -7.21
C VAL A 3 5.20 -0.92 -5.74
N LEU A 4 5.26 0.11 -4.91
CA LEU A 4 4.80 0.04 -3.52
C LEU A 4 3.36 0.58 -3.45
N ILE A 5 2.45 -0.17 -2.84
CA ILE A 5 1.06 0.25 -2.63
C ILE A 5 0.84 0.53 -1.15
N SER A 6 0.41 1.75 -0.82
CA SER A 6 0.01 2.14 0.53
C SER A 6 -1.51 2.28 0.63
N GLY A 7 -2.08 1.96 1.80
CA GLY A 7 -3.51 2.11 2.05
C GLY A 7 -3.95 1.47 3.36
N TYR A 8 -5.27 1.40 3.58
CA TYR A 8 -5.86 0.78 4.77
C TYR A 8 -6.09 -0.73 4.55
N TYR A 9 -5.02 -1.48 4.31
CA TYR A 9 -5.09 -2.90 3.94
C TYR A 9 -4.64 -3.82 5.07
N GLY A 10 -5.17 -5.05 5.07
CA GLY A 10 -4.96 -6.02 6.15
C GLY A 10 -5.73 -5.70 7.43
N PHE A 11 -6.77 -4.87 7.31
CA PHE A 11 -7.75 -4.59 8.38
C PHE A 11 -9.08 -5.29 8.15
N TYR A 12 -9.18 -6.11 7.10
CA TYR A 12 -10.40 -6.83 6.76
C TYR A 12 -11.59 -5.91 6.43
N ASN A 13 -11.31 -4.66 6.01
CA ASN A 13 -12.32 -3.75 5.48
C ASN A 13 -12.62 -4.12 4.03
N ILE A 14 -13.79 -4.72 3.79
CA ILE A 14 -14.19 -5.22 2.46
C ILE A 14 -14.04 -4.16 1.35
N GLY A 15 -14.33 -2.89 1.64
CA GLY A 15 -14.20 -1.81 0.67
C GLY A 15 -12.75 -1.54 0.28
N ASP A 16 -11.87 -1.37 1.26
CA ASP A 16 -10.44 -1.13 1.01
C ASP A 16 -9.77 -2.36 0.38
N GLU A 17 -10.12 -3.55 0.84
CA GLU A 17 -9.66 -4.82 0.27
C GLU A 17 -10.08 -4.97 -1.21
N ALA A 18 -11.29 -4.56 -1.57
CA ALA A 18 -11.74 -4.53 -2.97
C ALA A 18 -11.00 -3.49 -3.82
N ILE A 19 -10.69 -2.32 -3.25
CA ILE A 19 -9.86 -1.30 -3.91
C ILE A 19 -8.47 -1.85 -4.19
N LEU A 20 -7.81 -2.47 -3.20
CA LEU A 20 -6.51 -3.09 -3.36
C LEU A 20 -6.52 -4.14 -4.48
N LYS A 21 -7.51 -5.04 -4.45
CA LYS A 21 -7.67 -6.08 -5.48
C LYS A 21 -7.76 -5.47 -6.88
N SER A 22 -8.59 -4.45 -7.05
CA SER A 22 -8.80 -3.78 -8.34
C SER A 22 -7.51 -3.14 -8.86
N ILE A 23 -6.73 -2.50 -7.98
CA ILE A 23 -5.43 -1.93 -8.35
C ILE A 23 -4.46 -3.02 -8.81
N ILE A 24 -4.35 -4.12 -8.07
CA ILE A 24 -3.46 -5.25 -8.40
C ILE A 24 -3.83 -5.88 -9.74
N GLU A 25 -5.12 -6.11 -9.99
CA GLU A 25 -5.61 -6.68 -11.25
C GLU A 25 -5.33 -5.74 -12.43
N ALA A 26 -5.60 -4.44 -12.28
CA ALA A 26 -5.30 -3.46 -13.32
C ALA A 26 -3.81 -3.41 -13.66
N LEU A 27 -2.93 -3.38 -12.65
CA LEU A 27 -1.49 -3.35 -12.86
C LEU A 27 -0.97 -4.62 -13.55
N ARG A 28 -1.46 -5.79 -13.17
CA ARG A 28 -1.06 -7.07 -13.78
C ARG A 28 -1.57 -7.25 -15.21
N ASN A 29 -2.72 -6.66 -15.53
CA ASN A 29 -3.25 -6.65 -16.89
C ASN A 29 -2.36 -5.83 -17.84
N GLU A 30 -1.78 -4.74 -17.36
CA GLU A 30 -0.85 -3.89 -18.13
C GLU A 30 0.58 -4.46 -18.16
N ASP A 31 1.10 -4.92 -17.02
CA ASP A 31 2.42 -5.57 -16.91
C ASP A 31 2.31 -6.85 -16.04
N PRO A 32 2.25 -8.04 -16.67
CA PRO A 32 2.17 -9.32 -15.94
C PRO A 32 3.37 -9.61 -15.03
N ASN A 33 4.51 -8.96 -15.25
CA ASN A 33 5.75 -9.19 -14.49
C ASN A 33 6.02 -8.10 -13.44
N ILE A 34 5.07 -7.21 -13.19
CA ILE A 34 5.20 -6.14 -12.20
C ILE A 34 5.43 -6.70 -10.78
N ASP A 35 6.45 -6.19 -10.08
CA ASP A 35 6.68 -6.52 -8.67
C ASP A 35 5.84 -5.58 -7.80
N ILE A 36 4.87 -6.15 -7.08
CA ILE A 36 3.95 -5.41 -6.22
C ILE A 36 4.27 -5.72 -4.76
N VAL A 37 4.54 -4.67 -3.99
CA VAL A 37 4.68 -4.72 -2.54
C VAL A 37 3.56 -3.91 -1.90
N VAL A 38 2.83 -4.48 -0.94
CA VAL A 38 1.74 -3.81 -0.24
C VAL A 38 2.12 -3.48 1.21
N LEU A 39 1.87 -2.25 1.65
CA LEU A 39 1.90 -1.91 3.07
C LEU A 39 0.62 -2.45 3.73
N SER A 40 0.79 -3.43 4.61
CA SER A 40 -0.35 -4.10 5.24
C SER A 40 -0.21 -4.20 6.76
N ASN A 41 -1.34 -4.18 7.46
CA ASN A 41 -1.42 -4.51 8.88
C ASN A 41 -1.31 -6.01 9.13
N ASP A 42 -1.96 -6.82 8.30
CA ASP A 42 -1.85 -8.28 8.30
C ASP A 42 -1.14 -8.74 7.02
N VAL A 43 0.18 -8.88 7.15
CA VAL A 43 1.09 -9.20 6.04
C VAL A 43 0.80 -10.57 5.47
N GLU A 44 0.56 -11.57 6.31
CA GLU A 44 0.36 -12.95 5.87
C GLU A 44 -0.97 -13.09 5.13
N TYR A 45 -2.05 -12.52 5.68
CA TYR A 45 -3.34 -12.45 5.00
C TYR A 45 -3.19 -11.81 3.61
N THR A 46 -2.53 -10.65 3.53
CA THR A 46 -2.41 -9.91 2.27
C THR A 46 -1.61 -10.67 1.21
N LYS A 47 -0.48 -11.29 1.60
CA LYS A 47 0.32 -12.13 0.71
C LYS A 47 -0.49 -13.30 0.17
N ASN A 48 -1.18 -14.00 1.07
CA ASN A 48 -1.92 -15.22 0.72
C ASN A 48 -3.15 -14.93 -0.14
N THR A 49 -3.88 -13.85 0.14
CA THR A 49 -5.11 -13.47 -0.55
C THR A 49 -4.83 -12.92 -1.95
N TYR A 50 -3.87 -11.99 -2.09
CA TYR A 50 -3.64 -11.28 -3.36
C TYR A 50 -2.45 -11.80 -4.17
N LYS A 51 -1.68 -12.75 -3.61
CA LYS A 51 -0.49 -13.33 -4.23
C LYS A 51 0.55 -12.27 -4.60
N VAL A 52 0.77 -11.31 -3.71
CA VAL A 52 1.76 -10.21 -3.85
C VAL A 52 2.73 -10.23 -2.67
N ASN A 53 3.81 -9.46 -2.75
CA ASN A 53 4.62 -9.19 -1.57
C ASN A 53 3.90 -8.20 -0.65
N ALA A 54 4.17 -8.28 0.65
CA ALA A 54 3.66 -7.31 1.61
C ALA A 54 4.64 -7.14 2.77
N ILE A 55 4.65 -5.96 3.36
CA ILE A 55 5.46 -5.59 4.53
C ILE A 55 4.58 -4.92 5.58
N ASN A 56 5.07 -4.87 6.81
CA ASN A 56 4.30 -4.30 7.90
C ASN A 56 4.25 -2.77 7.77
N ARG A 57 3.03 -2.24 7.62
CA ARG A 57 2.79 -0.80 7.43
C ARG A 57 3.21 0.09 8.60
N TRP A 58 3.48 -0.48 9.77
CA TRP A 58 3.91 0.25 10.98
C TRP A 58 5.43 0.28 11.13
N LYS A 59 6.16 -0.53 10.36
CA LYS A 59 7.61 -0.61 10.42
C LYS A 59 8.25 0.38 9.45
N LEU A 60 8.41 1.62 9.91
CA LEU A 60 8.95 2.73 9.10
C LEU A 60 10.29 2.42 8.42
N ASN A 61 11.15 1.63 9.06
CA ASN A 61 12.42 1.20 8.48
C ASN A 61 12.27 0.26 7.29
N GLU A 62 11.29 -0.66 7.31
CA GLU A 62 10.95 -1.53 6.18
C GLU A 62 10.32 -0.69 5.06
N ILE A 63 9.41 0.21 5.39
CA ILE A 63 8.76 1.12 4.44
C ILE A 63 9.80 1.97 3.70
N TYR A 64 10.70 2.61 4.44
CA TYR A 64 11.76 3.44 3.86
C TYR A 64 12.66 2.65 2.91
N LYS A 65 13.06 1.44 3.29
CA LYS A 65 13.88 0.56 2.43
C LYS A 65 13.15 0.14 1.15
N GLU A 66 11.84 -0.09 1.21
CA GLU A 66 11.06 -0.45 0.03
C GLU A 66 10.75 0.75 -0.86
N LEU A 67 10.56 1.95 -0.27
CA LEU A 67 10.44 3.20 -1.02
C LEU A 67 11.70 3.47 -1.87
N LEU A 68 12.90 3.31 -1.29
CA LEU A 68 14.17 3.50 -2.01
C LEU A 68 14.38 2.52 -3.18
N LYS A 69 13.65 1.41 -3.22
CA LYS A 69 13.79 0.36 -4.25
C LYS A 69 12.66 0.36 -5.28
N CYS A 70 11.57 1.08 -5.01
CA CYS A 70 10.41 1.08 -5.89
C CYS A 70 10.56 2.16 -6.98
N ASP A 71 10.00 1.88 -8.15
CA ASP A 71 9.92 2.84 -9.26
C ASP A 71 8.71 3.78 -9.09
N GLY A 72 7.75 3.40 -8.25
CA GLY A 72 6.56 4.20 -7.98
C GLY A 72 5.82 3.81 -6.70
N LEU A 73 5.21 4.81 -6.07
CA LEU A 73 4.29 4.67 -4.95
C LEU A 73 2.86 4.93 -5.42
N ILE A 74 1.96 3.98 -5.16
CA ILE A 74 0.51 4.16 -5.33
C ILE A 74 -0.12 4.24 -3.95
N SER A 75 -0.70 5.38 -3.61
CA SER A 75 -1.57 5.50 -2.45
C SER A 75 -2.99 5.15 -2.86
N GLY A 76 -3.56 4.15 -2.20
CA GLY A 76 -4.92 3.66 -2.43
C GLY A 76 -5.99 4.76 -2.33
N GLY A 77 -7.15 4.48 -2.90
CA GLY A 77 -8.32 5.36 -2.85
C GLY A 77 -9.07 5.30 -1.52
N GLY A 78 -10.31 5.79 -1.53
CA GLY A 78 -11.21 5.78 -0.36
C GLY A 78 -11.01 6.98 0.57
N SER A 79 -11.32 6.78 1.86
CA SER A 79 -11.26 7.82 2.89
C SER A 79 -9.84 8.08 3.44
N LEU A 80 -8.80 7.80 2.65
CA LEU A 80 -7.39 7.83 3.10
C LEU A 80 -6.97 9.17 3.72
N PHE A 81 -7.56 10.27 3.24
CA PHE A 81 -7.33 11.64 3.71
C PHE A 81 -8.56 12.25 4.40
N GLN A 82 -9.39 11.45 5.06
CA GLN A 82 -10.52 11.99 5.82
C GLN A 82 -10.17 12.27 7.28
N ASP A 83 -10.59 13.43 7.79
CA ASP A 83 -10.41 13.85 9.19
C ASP A 83 -11.56 13.38 10.11
N VAL A 84 -12.38 12.42 9.66
CA VAL A 84 -13.56 11.95 10.41
C VAL A 84 -13.19 10.90 11.46
N THR A 85 -12.07 10.19 11.30
CA THR A 85 -11.62 9.12 12.20
C THR A 85 -10.36 9.48 13.01
N SER A 86 -9.43 10.30 12.49
CA SER A 86 -8.33 10.95 13.23
C SER A 86 -7.36 11.69 12.30
N SER A 87 -6.87 12.87 12.71
CA SER A 87 -5.77 13.62 12.06
C SER A 87 -4.44 12.85 11.95
N ARG A 88 -4.26 11.76 12.71
CA ARG A 88 -3.06 10.89 12.65
C ARG A 88 -2.95 10.14 11.32
N SER A 89 -4.09 9.83 10.69
CA SER A 89 -4.11 9.14 9.38
C SER A 89 -3.50 10.03 8.29
N ILE A 90 -3.86 11.32 8.30
CA ILE A 90 -3.34 12.33 7.37
C ILE A 90 -1.83 12.46 7.51
N LEU A 91 -1.31 12.62 8.73
CA LEU A 91 0.14 12.71 9.00
C LEU A 91 0.88 11.44 8.53
N TYR A 92 0.30 10.26 8.74
CA TYR A 92 0.89 9.00 8.32
C TYR A 92 1.05 8.93 6.79
N TYR A 93 -0.03 9.13 6.03
CA TYR A 93 0.03 8.99 4.56
C TYR A 93 0.79 10.12 3.90
N THR A 94 0.67 11.36 4.40
CA THR A 94 1.50 12.48 3.90
C THR A 94 2.98 12.27 4.21
N GLY A 95 3.32 11.69 5.37
CA GLY A 95 4.69 11.30 5.71
C GLY A 95 5.26 10.26 4.75
N ILE A 96 4.48 9.24 4.38
CA ILE A 96 4.89 8.24 3.37
C ILE A 96 5.15 8.89 2.01
N ILE A 97 4.24 9.76 1.56
CA ILE A 97 4.40 10.48 0.29
C ILE A 97 5.63 11.39 0.31
N TRP A 98 5.89 12.06 1.44
CA TRP A 98 7.07 12.89 1.61
C TRP A 98 8.36 12.05 1.55
N LEU A 99 8.40 10.90 2.22
CA LEU A 99 9.53 9.98 2.15
C LEU A 99 9.77 9.42 0.75
N ALA A 100 8.72 9.23 -0.05
CA ALA A 100 8.83 8.76 -1.43
C ALA A 100 9.45 9.78 -2.40
N LYS A 101 9.57 11.05 -2.00
CA LYS A 101 10.18 12.12 -2.80
C LYS A 101 11.67 12.32 -2.53
N LEU A 102 12.21 11.69 -1.49
CA LEU A 102 13.62 11.77 -1.11
C LEU A 102 14.43 10.73 -1.88
#